data_AF-I2Q9K5-F1
#
_entry.id   AF-I2Q9K5-F1
#
_cell.length_a   1.000
_cell.length_b   1.000
_cell.length_c   1.000
_cell.angle_alpha   90.00
_cell.angle_beta   90.00
_cell.angle_gamma   90.00
#
_symmetry.space_group_name_H-M   'P 1'
#
loop_
_entity.id
_entity.type
_entity.pdbx_description
1 polymer ?
#
loop_
_entity_poly.entity_id
_entity_poly.type
_entity_poly.pdbx_seq_one_letter_code
_entity_poly.pdbx_strand_id
1 'polypeptide(L)'
;MRRIMNAILLVAGWPGAGLLGVTPTAAQTYDPRHPVCIEIYTIDGRSIDCSFATIAQCAATASGQSAQCYANPYATPSRQLSPVPSPPRRSR
;
A
#
# COMPACT_ATOMS: atom_id res chain seq x y z
N MET A 1 -40.56 -7.31 -48.81
CA MET A 1 -39.96 -6.61 -47.65
C MET A 1 -40.67 -7.02 -46.36
N ARG A 2 -40.35 -8.20 -45.84
CA ARG A 2 -40.80 -8.71 -44.53
C ARG A 2 -39.71 -9.65 -44.01
N ARG A 3 -38.71 -9.11 -43.31
CA ARG A 3 -37.78 -9.92 -42.51
C ARG A 3 -38.23 -9.83 -41.06
N ILE A 4 -39.20 -10.69 -40.77
CA ILE A 4 -39.68 -10.98 -39.44
C ILE A 4 -38.72 -12.05 -38.93
N MET A 5 -37.82 -11.73 -37.98
CA MET A 5 -37.40 -12.68 -36.95
C MET A 5 -36.67 -11.94 -35.84
N ASN A 6 -37.37 -11.83 -34.71
CA ASN A 6 -36.91 -11.35 -33.43
C ASN A 6 -35.77 -12.22 -32.87
N ALA A 7 -34.81 -11.56 -32.21
CA ALA A 7 -34.12 -12.05 -31.01
C ALA A 7 -33.39 -10.84 -30.40
N ILE A 8 -34.12 -9.89 -29.80
CA ILE A 8 -34.20 -9.76 -28.33
C ILE A 8 -32.88 -10.18 -27.67
N LEU A 9 -31.87 -9.32 -27.76
CA LEU A 9 -30.74 -9.31 -26.83
C LEU A 9 -31.09 -8.34 -25.70
N LEU A 10 -31.80 -8.86 -24.70
CA LEU A 10 -31.87 -8.22 -23.39
C LEU A 10 -30.49 -8.33 -22.75
N VAL A 11 -29.65 -7.32 -22.94
CA VAL A 11 -28.50 -7.10 -22.05
C VAL A 11 -29.08 -6.58 -20.74
N ALA A 12 -29.52 -7.52 -19.90
CA ALA A 12 -29.91 -7.25 -18.53
C ALA A 12 -28.72 -6.65 -17.79
N GLY A 13 -29.02 -5.60 -17.04
CA GLY A 13 -28.05 -4.68 -16.48
C GLY A 13 -26.98 -5.34 -15.62
N TRP A 14 -25.78 -4.80 -15.74
CA TRP A 14 -24.85 -4.77 -14.63
C TRP A 14 -24.36 -3.33 -14.47
N PRO A 15 -25.14 -2.39 -13.89
CA PRO A 15 -24.55 -1.24 -13.23
C PRO A 15 -23.88 -1.75 -11.95
N GLY A 16 -22.81 -2.50 -12.13
CA GLY A 16 -21.93 -2.93 -11.07
C GLY A 16 -21.01 -1.77 -10.86
N ALA A 17 -21.40 -0.88 -9.94
CA ALA A 17 -20.52 0.11 -9.38
C ALA A 17 -19.32 -0.63 -8.77
N GLY A 18 -18.32 -0.90 -9.60
CA GLY A 18 -16.98 -1.20 -9.12
C GLY A 18 -16.55 0.05 -8.38
N LEU A 19 -16.50 -0.05 -7.05
CA LEU A 19 -15.77 0.90 -6.25
C LEU A 19 -14.37 0.95 -6.87
N LEU A 20 -14.08 2.05 -7.56
CA LEU A 20 -12.72 2.41 -7.89
C LEU A 20 -12.03 2.61 -6.55
N GLY A 21 -11.47 1.51 -6.01
CA GLY A 21 -10.38 1.60 -5.09
C GLY A 21 -9.33 2.40 -5.82
N VAL A 22 -9.25 3.70 -5.52
CA VAL A 22 -8.11 4.52 -5.88
C VAL A 22 -6.95 3.91 -5.10
N THR A 23 -6.35 2.88 -5.68
CA THR A 23 -4.99 2.51 -5.33
C THR A 23 -4.17 3.77 -5.61
N PRO A 24 -3.29 4.18 -4.68
CA PRO A 24 -2.50 5.39 -4.85
C PRO A 24 -1.78 5.33 -6.19
N THR A 25 -2.27 6.14 -7.13
CA THR A 25 -1.78 6.24 -8.50
C THR A 25 -0.52 7.07 -8.47
N ALA A 26 0.62 6.40 -8.68
CA ALA A 26 1.89 6.90 -9.19
C ALA A 26 2.32 8.33 -8.76
N ALA A 27 3.10 8.47 -7.67
CA ALA A 27 4.06 9.58 -7.44
C ALA A 27 4.81 9.49 -6.10
N GLN A 28 4.22 8.83 -5.09
CA GLN A 28 4.72 8.90 -3.72
C GLN A 28 5.62 7.71 -3.41
N THR A 29 6.78 7.61 -4.06
CA THR A 29 7.81 6.67 -3.63
C THR A 29 8.10 6.82 -2.13
N TYR A 30 7.97 8.04 -1.59
CA TYR A 30 8.13 8.35 -0.18
C TYR A 30 6.84 8.98 0.39
N ASP A 31 6.06 8.20 1.14
CA ASP A 31 4.94 8.73 1.90
C ASP A 31 5.38 9.06 3.34
N PRO A 32 5.21 10.32 3.82
CA PRO A 32 5.67 10.74 5.14
C PRO A 32 4.90 10.13 6.31
N ARG A 33 3.84 9.35 6.07
CA ARG A 33 3.08 8.63 7.10
C ARG A 33 3.59 7.21 7.30
N HIS A 34 4.39 6.70 6.36
CA HIS A 34 4.92 5.34 6.39
C HIS A 34 6.41 5.36 6.77
N PRO A 35 6.79 4.83 7.95
CA PRO A 35 8.16 4.86 8.44
C PRO A 35 9.10 3.85 7.78
N VAL A 36 8.60 2.95 6.93
CA VAL A 36 9.41 1.88 6.32
C VAL A 36 9.22 1.85 4.81
N CYS A 37 10.35 1.70 4.11
CA CYS A 37 10.46 1.59 2.67
C CYS A 37 11.03 0.23 2.26
N ILE A 38 10.61 -0.25 1.10
CA ILE A 38 11.21 -1.38 0.38
C ILE A 38 11.85 -0.86 -0.90
N GLU A 39 13.04 -1.34 -1.23
CA GLU A 39 13.68 -1.13 -2.54
C GLU A 39 13.88 -2.49 -3.19
N ILE A 40 13.21 -2.70 -4.31
CA ILE A 40 13.22 -3.93 -5.10
C ILE A 40 14.17 -3.72 -6.28
N TYR A 41 15.16 -4.58 -6.39
CA TYR A 41 16.09 -4.63 -7.51
C TYR A 41 15.60 -5.64 -8.53
N THR A 42 15.37 -5.17 -9.75
CA THR A 42 15.02 -5.99 -10.92
C THR A 42 16.08 -5.80 -12.01
N ILE A 43 16.01 -6.63 -13.07
CA ILE A 43 16.86 -6.48 -14.26
C ILE A 43 16.66 -5.10 -14.91
N ASP A 44 15.43 -4.59 -14.87
CA ASP A 44 15.05 -3.30 -15.46
C ASP A 44 15.41 -2.08 -14.59
N GLY A 45 16.00 -2.30 -13.40
CA GLY A 45 16.42 -1.22 -12.49
C GLY A 45 16.02 -1.44 -11.03
N ARG A 46 15.72 -0.35 -10.33
CA ARG A 46 15.30 -0.38 -8.93
C ARG A 46 13.98 0.36 -8.76
N SER A 47 13.11 -0.21 -7.93
CA SER A 47 11.82 0.37 -7.60
C SER A 47 11.72 0.51 -6.09
N ILE A 48 11.41 1.72 -5.63
CA ILE A 48 11.27 2.02 -4.20
C ILE A 48 9.79 2.25 -3.89
N ASP A 49 9.30 1.63 -2.82
CA ASP A 49 7.95 1.80 -2.30
C ASP A 49 7.97 2.01 -0.77
N CYS A 50 7.47 3.14 -0.30
CA CYS A 50 7.36 3.45 1.12
C CYS A 50 5.89 3.43 1.58
N SER A 51 5.25 2.26 1.49
CA SER A 51 3.88 2.05 1.96
C SER A 51 3.80 1.19 3.23
N PHE A 52 4.95 0.86 3.84
CA PHE A 52 5.02 -0.08 4.97
C PHE A 52 5.04 0.65 6.31
N ALA A 53 4.26 0.13 7.26
CA ALA A 53 4.24 0.64 8.63
C ALA A 53 5.34 0.02 9.51
N THR A 54 5.81 -1.19 9.20
CA THR A 54 6.79 -1.93 10.02
C THR A 54 7.78 -2.73 9.16
N ILE A 55 8.97 -2.96 9.72
CA ILE A 55 10.02 -3.77 9.07
C ILE A 55 9.57 -5.22 8.87
N ALA A 56 8.82 -5.79 9.81
CA ALA A 56 8.31 -7.16 9.66
C ALA A 56 7.37 -7.29 8.46
N GLN A 57 6.52 -6.28 8.23
CA GLN A 57 5.62 -6.23 7.08
C GLN A 57 6.39 -6.06 5.76
N CYS A 58 7.43 -5.21 5.75
CA CYS A 58 8.33 -5.08 4.62
C CYS A 58 9.10 -6.39 4.33
N ALA A 59 9.64 -7.05 5.37
CA ALA A 59 10.39 -8.29 5.23
C ALA A 59 9.53 -9.44 4.69
N ALA A 60 8.25 -9.48 5.07
CA ALA A 60 7.30 -10.44 4.52
C ALA A 60 7.12 -10.25 3.00
N THR A 61 7.13 -9.01 2.50
CA THR A 61 7.05 -8.70 1.07
C THR A 61 8.40 -8.90 0.36
N ALA A 62 9.51 -8.55 1.01
CA ALA A 62 10.85 -8.74 0.49
C ALA A 62 11.24 -10.23 0.37
N SER A 63 10.59 -11.09 1.15
CA SER A 63 10.85 -12.53 1.15
C SER A 63 10.57 -13.14 -0.23
N GLY A 64 11.62 -13.58 -0.91
CA GLY A 64 11.55 -14.18 -2.25
C GLY A 64 11.78 -13.21 -3.41
N GLN A 65 12.09 -11.94 -3.12
CA GLN A 65 12.53 -10.96 -4.11
C GLN A 65 13.91 -10.40 -3.72
N SER A 66 14.65 -9.91 -4.70
CA SER A 66 15.86 -9.09 -4.46
C SER A 66 15.43 -7.72 -3.95
N ALA A 67 15.02 -7.64 -2.69
CA ALA A 67 14.51 -6.42 -2.09
C ALA A 67 15.16 -6.11 -0.73
N GLN A 68 15.35 -4.83 -0.44
CA GLN A 68 15.93 -4.34 0.80
C GLN A 68 14.97 -3.41 1.54
N CYS A 69 14.82 -3.62 2.85
CA CYS A 69 13.97 -2.79 3.71
C CYS A 69 14.81 -1.77 4.47
N TYR A 70 14.37 -0.52 4.51
CA TYR A 70 15.04 0.54 5.28
C TYR A 70 14.04 1.55 5.86
N ALA A 71 14.49 2.36 6.81
CA ALA A 71 13.68 3.38 7.45
C ALA A 71 13.50 4.59 6.53
N ASN A 72 12.27 5.08 6.38
CA ASN A 72 11.97 6.25 5.58
C ASN A 72 12.50 7.52 6.26
N PRO A 73 13.45 8.26 5.64
CA PRO A 73 13.98 9.50 6.23
C PRO A 73 12.97 10.65 6.23
N TYR A 74 11.93 10.60 5.40
CA TYR A 74 10.87 11.61 5.32
C TYR A 74 9.67 11.27 6.19
N ALA A 75 9.73 10.17 6.95
CA ALA A 75 8.68 9.83 7.88
C ALA A 75 8.52 10.95 8.90
N THR A 76 7.34 11.57 8.92
CA THR A 76 6.97 12.39 10.04
C THR A 76 7.01 11.50 11.29
N PRO A 77 7.64 11.94 12.38
CA PRO A 77 7.56 11.26 13.66
C PRO A 77 6.12 11.40 14.14
N SER A 78 5.23 10.58 13.60
CA SER A 78 3.83 10.49 13.97
C SER A 78 3.77 9.70 15.26
N ARG A 79 4.34 10.26 16.33
CA ARG A 79 4.14 9.83 17.71
C ARG A 79 4.22 8.31 17.80
N GLN A 80 5.26 7.72 17.20
CA GLN A 80 5.62 6.34 17.49
C GLN A 80 5.71 6.31 19.00
N LEU A 81 4.86 5.49 19.63
CA LEU A 81 4.85 5.25 21.06
C LEU A 81 6.31 4.95 21.43
N SER A 82 7.06 5.97 21.83
CA SER A 82 8.18 5.72 22.70
C SER A 82 7.55 4.97 23.85
N PRO A 83 8.06 3.79 24.23
CA PRO A 83 7.88 3.30 25.57
C PRO A 83 8.56 4.37 26.43
N VAL A 84 7.84 5.48 26.72
CA VAL A 84 8.25 6.40 27.76
C VAL A 84 8.29 5.49 28.98
N PRO A 85 9.46 5.26 29.59
CA PRO A 85 9.52 4.53 30.84
C PRO A 85 8.58 5.28 31.77
N SER A 86 7.50 4.61 32.20
CA SER A 86 6.58 5.22 33.15
C SER A 86 7.42 5.70 34.33
N PRO A 87 7.34 6.98 34.74
CA PRO A 87 8.16 7.48 35.83
C PRO A 87 7.93 6.58 37.06
N PRO A 88 8.97 6.26 37.84
CA PRO A 88 8.81 5.41 39.01
C PRO A 88 7.75 6.04 39.90
N ARG A 89 6.68 5.28 40.17
CA ARG A 89 5.59 5.67 41.05
C ARG A 89 6.20 5.86 42.44
N ARG A 90 6.54 7.10 42.80
CA ARG A 90 7.12 7.43 44.10
C ARG A 90 6.04 7.20 45.15
N SER A 91 6.04 6.01 45.75
CA SER A 91 5.27 5.68 46.92
C SER A 91 5.74 6.59 48.06
N ARG A 92 4.85 7.49 48.47
CA ARG A 92 4.98 8.27 49.69
C ARG A 92 4.04 7.68 50.73
#